data_AF-A0A1V5IZ57-F1
#
_entry.id   AF-A0A1V5IZ57-F1
#
_cell.length_a   1.000
_cell.length_b   1.000
_cell.length_c   1.000
_cell.angle_alpha   90.00
_cell.angle_beta   90.00
_cell.angle_gamma   90.00
#
_symmetry.space_group_name_H-M   'P 1'
#
loop_
_entity.id
_entity.type
_entity.pdbx_description
1 polymer ?
#
loop_
_entity_poly.entity_id
_entity_poly.type
_entity_poly.pdbx_seq_one_letter_code
_entity_poly.pdbx_strand_id
1 'polypeptide(L)'
;MTLDEPARVLFYLIPGWIPRVGPACPIKVGGFLYGIGMALKVVTVLVVVAIFGFTTSPSEIVQIIARVPFMPYQVGFVMSTAWKFVPVVQMQMRTLMDAHRSKGVDFEQGTFPEKIRKTSGIVLPLFANSLSMADTMALAMESRAFGSSRKFTFIRPYRMEPFDWVVLIGSLGAMVASIVLLAVFRLGAL
;
A
#
# COMPACT_ATOMS: atom_id res chain seq x y z
N MET A 1 -42.88 11.44 -4.84
CA MET A 1 -42.70 11.70 -6.28
C MET A 1 -41.44 11.00 -6.76
N THR A 2 -41.40 9.77 -7.26
CA THR A 2 -42.32 8.61 -7.38
C THR A 2 -41.36 7.48 -7.73
N LEU A 3 -41.21 6.48 -6.87
CA LEU A 3 -40.27 5.34 -7.02
C LEU A 3 -40.80 4.30 -8.01
N ASP A 4 -41.27 4.73 -9.19
CA ASP A 4 -41.92 3.86 -10.17
C ASP A 4 -41.36 4.03 -11.60
N GLU A 5 -40.25 4.77 -11.77
CA GLU A 5 -39.56 4.91 -13.07
C GLU A 5 -38.14 4.26 -13.17
N PRO A 6 -37.83 3.08 -12.56
CA PRO A 6 -36.59 2.38 -12.86
C PRO A 6 -36.57 1.79 -14.30
N ALA A 7 -37.66 1.93 -15.06
CA ALA A 7 -37.86 1.34 -16.38
C ALA A 7 -37.82 2.33 -17.57
N ARG A 8 -37.53 3.64 -17.38
CA ARG A 8 -37.28 4.52 -18.54
C ARG A 8 -35.94 4.15 -19.18
N VAL A 9 -36.04 3.45 -20.31
CA VAL A 9 -34.93 3.15 -21.22
C VAL A 9 -34.65 4.41 -22.03
N LEU A 10 -33.48 5.03 -21.83
CA LEU A 10 -33.15 6.28 -22.51
C LEU A 10 -32.73 6.03 -23.97
N PHE A 11 -32.07 4.89 -24.22
CA PHE A 11 -31.55 4.54 -25.54
C PHE A 11 -31.35 3.02 -25.65
N TYR A 12 -31.71 2.43 -26.80
CA TYR A 12 -31.33 1.08 -27.18
C TYR A 12 -30.04 1.14 -28.00
N LEU A 13 -28.99 0.44 -27.54
CA LEU A 13 -27.68 0.45 -28.23
C LEU A 13 -27.70 -0.37 -29.54
N ILE A 14 -28.69 -1.24 -29.72
CA ILE A 14 -28.89 -2.06 -30.92
C ILE A 14 -30.30 -1.77 -31.48
N PRO A 15 -30.42 -1.08 -32.64
CA PRO A 15 -31.69 -0.95 -33.35
C PRO A 15 -32.16 -2.33 -33.80
N GLY A 16 -33.44 -2.65 -33.61
CA GLY A 16 -34.02 -3.98 -33.83
C GLY A 16 -34.12 -4.48 -35.28
N TRP A 17 -33.14 -4.20 -36.15
CA TRP A 17 -33.14 -4.57 -37.56
C TRP A 17 -32.37 -5.88 -37.87
N ILE A 18 -31.79 -6.56 -36.87
CA ILE A 18 -31.03 -7.83 -37.04
C ILE A 18 -31.87 -9.03 -36.58
N PRO A 19 -32.31 -9.94 -37.48
CA PRO A 19 -33.31 -10.98 -37.20
C PRO A 19 -32.92 -12.15 -36.26
N ARG A 20 -31.80 -12.06 -35.52
CA ARG A 20 -31.33 -13.14 -34.63
C ARG A 20 -30.92 -12.72 -33.23
N VAL A 21 -30.76 -11.43 -32.97
CA VAL A 21 -30.50 -10.91 -31.64
C VAL A 21 -31.52 -9.79 -31.45
N GLY A 22 -32.57 -10.09 -30.68
CA GLY A 22 -33.59 -9.11 -30.33
C GLY A 22 -32.98 -7.87 -29.64
N PRO A 23 -33.78 -6.85 -29.31
CA PRO A 23 -33.30 -5.61 -28.71
C PRO A 23 -32.58 -5.89 -27.38
N ALA A 24 -31.24 -5.98 -27.43
CA ALA A 24 -30.40 -6.33 -26.30
C ALA A 24 -29.68 -5.07 -25.78
N CYS A 25 -29.66 -4.93 -24.45
CA CYS A 25 -29.16 -3.77 -23.68
C CYS A 25 -30.01 -2.47 -23.75
N PRO A 26 -31.15 -2.42 -23.04
CA PRO A 26 -31.77 -1.15 -22.66
C PRO A 26 -30.92 -0.43 -21.59
N ILE A 27 -30.32 0.73 -21.91
CA ILE A 27 -29.66 1.57 -20.90
C ILE A 27 -30.74 2.29 -20.08
N LYS A 28 -30.95 1.82 -18.85
CA LYS A 28 -31.92 2.38 -17.90
C LYS A 28 -31.31 3.59 -17.20
N VAL A 29 -32.12 4.62 -16.95
CA VAL A 29 -31.72 5.79 -16.13
C VAL A 29 -31.21 5.37 -14.74
N GLY A 30 -31.81 4.31 -14.17
CA GLY A 30 -31.33 3.71 -12.91
C GLY A 30 -29.91 3.12 -13.01
N GLY A 31 -29.53 2.56 -14.16
CA GLY A 31 -28.17 2.05 -14.40
C GLY A 31 -27.14 3.17 -14.52
N PHE A 32 -27.52 4.30 -15.11
CA PHE A 32 -26.65 5.49 -15.20
C PHE A 32 -26.42 6.12 -13.81
N LEU A 33 -27.48 6.28 -13.00
CA LEU A 33 -27.36 6.81 -11.63
C LEU A 33 -26.52 5.87 -10.74
N TYR A 34 -26.71 4.56 -10.87
CA TYR A 34 -25.92 3.56 -10.15
C TYR A 34 -24.45 3.56 -10.58
N GLY A 35 -24.19 3.73 -11.88
CA GLY A 35 -22.83 3.86 -12.42
C GLY A 35 -22.09 5.07 -11.85
N ILE A 36 -22.73 6.23 -11.79
CA ILE A 36 -22.16 7.44 -11.17
C ILE A 36 -21.89 7.21 -9.68
N GLY A 37 -22.82 6.59 -8.96
CA GLY A 37 -22.66 6.26 -7.53
C GLY A 37 -21.46 5.33 -7.29
N MET A 38 -21.26 4.32 -8.12
CA MET A 38 -20.11 3.42 -8.01
C MET A 38 -18.79 4.09 -8.39
N ALA A 39 -18.78 4.93 -9.44
CA ALA A 39 -17.58 5.69 -9.81
C ALA A 39 -17.13 6.61 -8.66
N LEU A 40 -18.06 7.34 -8.05
CA LEU A 40 -17.77 8.22 -6.91
C LEU A 40 -17.23 7.44 -5.71
N LYS A 41 -17.77 6.24 -5.44
CA LYS A 41 -17.27 5.36 -4.38
C LYS A 41 -15.82 4.94 -4.61
N VAL A 42 -15.48 4.51 -5.83
CA VAL A 42 -14.11 4.10 -6.17
C VAL A 42 -13.14 5.27 -6.00
N VAL A 43 -13.50 6.46 -6.49
CA VAL A 43 -12.68 7.68 -6.33
C VAL A 43 -12.48 8.01 -4.85
N THR A 44 -13.54 7.93 -4.04
CA THR A 44 -13.46 8.20 -2.60
C THR A 44 -12.47 7.26 -1.90
N VAL A 45 -12.55 5.96 -2.17
CA VAL A 45 -11.62 4.96 -1.59
C VAL A 45 -10.18 5.25 -2.02
N LEU A 46 -9.96 5.58 -3.29
CA LEU A 46 -8.63 5.89 -3.81
C LEU A 46 -8.02 7.12 -3.14
N VAL A 47 -8.80 8.17 -2.92
CA VAL A 47 -8.36 9.38 -2.21
C VAL A 47 -7.98 9.06 -0.76
N VAL A 48 -8.81 8.28 -0.05
CA VAL A 48 -8.51 7.88 1.34
C VAL A 48 -7.21 7.08 1.41
N VAL A 49 -7.02 6.12 0.51
CA VAL A 49 -5.78 5.31 0.45
C VAL A 49 -4.57 6.18 0.13
N ALA A 50 -4.69 7.13 -0.79
CA ALA A 50 -3.61 8.07 -1.12
C ALA A 50 -3.22 8.95 0.07
N ILE A 51 -4.19 9.55 0.76
CA ILE A 51 -3.94 10.36 1.96
C ILE A 51 -3.25 9.52 3.04
N PHE A 52 -3.72 8.29 3.26
CA PHE A 52 -3.12 7.38 4.23
C PHE A 52 -1.65 7.06 3.87
N GLY A 53 -1.37 6.79 2.59
CA GLY A 53 -0.02 6.51 2.10
C GLY A 53 0.94 7.70 2.19
N PHE A 54 0.45 8.93 1.99
CA PHE A 54 1.27 10.13 2.11
C PHE A 54 1.51 10.58 3.55
N THR A 55 0.54 10.36 4.44
CA THR A 55 0.61 10.85 5.83
C THR A 55 1.35 9.87 6.74
N THR A 56 1.31 8.57 6.45
CA THR A 56 1.87 7.54 7.34
C THR A 56 3.25 7.09 6.87
N SER A 57 4.30 7.43 7.63
CA SER A 57 5.63 6.90 7.31
C SER A 57 5.71 5.40 7.68
N PRO A 58 6.28 4.54 6.82
CA PRO A 58 6.44 3.11 7.12
C PRO A 58 7.24 2.86 8.40
N SER A 59 8.16 3.77 8.75
CA SER A 59 8.93 3.72 9.99
C SER A 59 8.10 3.92 11.26
N GLU A 60 6.97 4.62 11.18
CA GLU A 60 6.03 4.76 12.30
C GLU A 60 5.19 3.51 12.50
N ILE A 61 4.72 2.89 11.42
CA ILE A 61 3.97 1.63 11.45
C ILE A 61 4.76 0.56 12.20
N VAL A 62 6.06 0.45 11.91
CA VAL A 62 6.92 -0.51 12.58
C VAL A 62 7.08 -0.22 14.08
N GLN A 63 7.15 1.05 14.48
CA GLN A 63 7.21 1.43 15.90
C GLN A 63 5.92 1.11 16.65
N ILE A 64 4.75 1.25 16.00
CA ILE A 64 3.46 0.88 16.57
C ILE A 64 3.39 -0.64 16.77
N ILE A 65 3.81 -1.42 15.77
CA ILE A 65 3.88 -2.89 15.86
C ILE A 65 4.82 -3.33 16.98
N ALA A 66 5.97 -2.66 17.14
CA ALA A 66 6.94 -2.93 18.21
C ALA A 66 6.41 -2.67 19.63
N ARG A 67 5.32 -1.88 19.74
CA ARG A 67 4.69 -1.50 21.01
C ARG A 67 3.55 -2.44 21.42
N VAL A 68 3.15 -3.36 20.54
CA VAL A 68 2.15 -4.38 20.85
C VAL A 68 2.71 -5.27 21.97
N PRO A 69 2.02 -5.40 23.12
CA PRO A 69 2.56 -5.98 24.35
C PRO A 69 2.97 -7.46 24.23
N PHE A 70 2.50 -8.15 23.20
CA PHE A 70 2.81 -9.56 22.94
C PHE A 70 4.07 -9.77 22.08
N MET A 71 4.70 -8.71 21.55
CA MET A 71 5.88 -8.82 20.69
C MET A 71 7.20 -8.49 21.43
N PRO A 72 8.24 -9.32 21.29
CA PRO A 72 9.59 -8.96 21.73
C PRO A 72 10.08 -7.71 20.99
N TYR A 73 10.73 -6.78 21.72
CA TYR A 73 11.27 -5.54 21.14
C TYR A 73 12.22 -5.79 19.95
N GLN A 74 12.88 -6.96 19.94
CA GLN A 74 13.79 -7.40 18.89
C GLN A 74 13.10 -7.44 17.52
N VAL A 75 11.83 -7.87 17.46
CA VAL A 75 11.09 -7.97 16.20
C VAL A 75 10.83 -6.57 15.64
N GLY A 76 10.41 -5.63 16.48
CA GLY A 76 10.24 -4.23 16.10
C GLY A 76 11.55 -3.60 15.60
N PHE A 77 12.65 -3.89 16.29
CA PHE A 77 13.98 -3.44 15.90
C PHE A 77 14.40 -3.98 14.52
N VAL A 78 14.27 -5.30 14.29
CA VAL A 78 14.61 -5.95 13.02
C VAL A 78 13.77 -5.38 11.88
N MET A 79 12.46 -5.24 12.07
CA MET A 79 11.58 -4.66 11.05
C MET A 79 11.97 -3.22 10.71
N SER A 80 12.34 -2.42 11.71
CA SER A 80 12.67 -1.00 11.49
C SER A 80 14.01 -0.84 10.78
N THR A 81 14.93 -1.76 11.05
CA THR A 81 16.24 -1.85 10.42
C THR A 81 16.09 -2.34 8.98
N ALA A 82 15.27 -3.37 8.74
CA ALA A 82 14.99 -3.89 7.41
C ALA A 82 14.45 -2.81 6.48
N TRP A 83 13.52 -1.97 6.95
CA TRP A 83 12.99 -0.87 6.14
C TRP A 83 14.09 0.13 5.73
N LYS A 84 15.03 0.44 6.63
CA LYS A 84 16.18 1.31 6.35
C LYS A 84 17.21 0.65 5.42
N PHE A 85 17.29 -0.68 5.41
CA PHE A 85 18.19 -1.41 4.52
C PHE A 85 17.73 -1.44 3.07
N VAL A 86 16.42 -1.35 2.79
CA VAL A 86 15.89 -1.29 1.41
C VAL A 86 16.57 -0.21 0.55
N PRO A 87 16.58 1.08 0.95
CA PRO A 87 17.24 2.11 0.15
C PRO A 87 18.77 1.93 0.08
N VAL A 88 19.40 1.39 1.12
CA VAL A 88 20.84 1.12 1.15
C VAL A 88 21.22 0.05 0.13
N VAL A 89 20.46 -1.05 0.07
CA VAL A 89 20.65 -2.13 -0.91
C VAL A 89 20.41 -1.61 -2.33
N GLN A 90 19.42 -0.73 -2.54
CA GLN A 90 19.19 -0.10 -3.84
C GLN A 90 20.38 0.75 -4.30
N MET A 91 21.00 1.52 -3.40
CA MET A 91 22.21 2.29 -3.73
C MET A 91 23.38 1.36 -4.08
N GLN A 92 23.62 0.31 -3.30
CA GLN A 92 24.66 -0.68 -3.59
C GLN A 92 24.43 -1.38 -4.93
N MET A 93 23.17 -1.74 -5.23
CA MET A 93 22.79 -2.35 -6.50
C MET A 93 23.13 -1.41 -7.67
N ARG A 94 22.82 -0.12 -7.57
CA ARG A 94 23.18 0.88 -8.60
C ARG A 94 24.68 0.97 -8.81
N THR A 95 25.47 1.06 -7.74
CA THR A 95 26.94 1.09 -7.83
C THR A 95 27.50 -0.18 -8.47
N LEU A 96 26.96 -1.35 -8.13
CA LEU A 96 27.36 -2.61 -8.77
C LEU A 96 26.98 -2.63 -10.25
N MET A 97 25.77 -2.19 -10.61
CA MET A 97 25.33 -2.07 -11.99
C MET A 97 26.25 -1.16 -12.80
N ASP A 98 26.61 0.00 -12.26
CA ASP A 98 27.51 0.95 -12.92
C ASP A 98 28.92 0.35 -13.10
N ALA A 99 29.44 -0.34 -12.09
CA ALA A 99 30.73 -1.04 -12.18
C ALA A 99 30.72 -2.16 -13.23
N HIS A 100 29.63 -2.92 -13.34
CA HIS A 100 29.48 -3.94 -14.37
C HIS A 100 29.29 -3.32 -15.76
N ARG A 101 28.62 -2.17 -15.86
CA ARG A 101 28.50 -1.39 -17.10
C ARG A 101 29.87 -0.90 -17.58
N SER A 102 30.74 -0.44 -16.66
CA SER A 102 32.14 -0.11 -16.99
C SER A 102 32.96 -1.31 -17.45
N LYS A 103 32.62 -2.53 -17.00
CA LYS A 103 33.21 -3.79 -17.50
C LYS A 103 32.62 -4.26 -18.84
N GLY A 104 31.76 -3.46 -19.48
CA GLY A 104 31.17 -3.76 -20.78
C GLY A 104 29.89 -4.61 -20.73
N VAL A 105 29.30 -4.83 -19.54
CA VAL A 105 28.02 -5.52 -19.44
C VAL A 105 26.89 -4.52 -19.72
N ASP A 106 26.28 -4.64 -20.90
CA ASP A 106 25.09 -3.86 -21.25
C ASP A 106 23.82 -4.62 -20.83
N PHE A 107 23.14 -4.08 -19.81
CA PHE A 107 21.88 -4.60 -19.27
C PHE A 107 20.65 -4.24 -20.11
N GLU A 108 20.75 -3.23 -20.99
CA GLU A 108 19.62 -2.75 -21.78
C GLU A 108 19.49 -3.52 -23.10
N GLN A 109 20.59 -4.04 -23.64
CA GLN A 109 20.65 -4.79 -24.90
C GLN A 109 20.49 -6.31 -24.72
N GLY A 110 19.79 -6.96 -25.65
CA GLY A 110 19.64 -8.43 -25.76
C GLY A 110 18.21 -8.96 -25.55
N THR A 111 18.02 -10.25 -25.82
CA THR A 111 16.74 -10.96 -25.64
C THR A 111 16.44 -11.18 -24.15
N PHE A 112 15.18 -11.36 -23.76
CA PHE A 112 14.76 -11.63 -22.37
C PHE A 112 15.63 -12.63 -21.58
N PRO A 113 15.99 -13.83 -22.11
CA PRO A 113 16.87 -14.77 -21.40
C PRO A 113 18.31 -14.27 -21.22
N GLU A 114 18.80 -13.44 -22.15
CA GLU A 114 20.14 -12.85 -22.06
C GLU A 114 20.20 -11.81 -20.93
N LYS A 115 19.13 -11.00 -20.78
CA LYS A 115 19.01 -10.04 -19.66
C LYS A 115 19.03 -10.72 -18.30
N ILE A 116 18.35 -11.87 -18.16
CA ILE A 116 18.35 -12.66 -16.92
C ILE A 116 19.76 -13.15 -16.60
N ARG A 117 20.47 -13.69 -17.61
CA ARG A 117 21.85 -14.19 -17.43
C ARG A 117 22.84 -13.08 -17.09
N LYS A 118 22.66 -11.88 -17.62
CA LYS A 118 23.48 -10.71 -17.26
C LYS A 118 23.21 -10.25 -15.82
N THR A 119 21.94 -10.26 -15.41
CA THR A 119 21.52 -9.82 -14.06
C THR A 119 22.00 -10.79 -12.96
N SER A 120 22.06 -12.10 -13.23
CA SER A 120 22.51 -13.09 -12.23
C SER A 120 23.94 -12.85 -11.73
N GLY A 121 24.81 -12.24 -12.53
CA GLY A 121 26.17 -11.88 -12.13
C GLY A 121 26.27 -10.82 -11.03
N ILE A 122 25.26 -9.95 -10.89
CA ILE A 122 25.20 -8.92 -9.84
C ILE A 122 24.69 -9.50 -8.51
N VAL A 123 23.89 -10.57 -8.57
CA VAL A 123 23.21 -11.12 -7.40
C VAL A 123 24.19 -11.60 -6.35
N LEU A 124 25.19 -12.40 -6.75
CA LEU A 124 26.20 -12.94 -5.84
C LEU A 124 27.01 -11.85 -5.08
N PRO A 125 27.61 -10.85 -5.75
CA PRO A 125 28.32 -9.78 -5.04
C PRO A 125 27.41 -8.89 -4.20
N LEU A 126 26.15 -8.67 -4.61
CA LEU A 126 25.17 -7.93 -3.79
C LEU A 126 24.86 -8.68 -2.49
N PHE A 127 24.70 -10.00 -2.54
CA PHE A 127 24.51 -10.84 -1.35
C PHE A 127 25.74 -10.82 -0.44
N ALA A 128 26.95 -10.94 -0.99
CA ALA A 128 28.18 -10.89 -0.21
C ALA A 128 28.37 -9.54 0.52
N ASN A 129 28.08 -8.42 -0.16
CA ASN A 129 28.09 -7.09 0.44
C ASN A 129 27.04 -6.94 1.54
N SER A 130 25.84 -7.49 1.32
CA SER A 130 24.75 -7.45 2.31
C SER A 130 25.10 -8.25 3.57
N LEU A 131 25.75 -9.41 3.43
CA LEU A 131 26.21 -10.21 4.56
C LEU A 131 27.30 -9.49 5.35
N SER A 132 28.30 -8.93 4.66
CA SER A 132 29.36 -8.14 5.29
C SER A 132 28.82 -6.91 6.04
N MET A 133 27.79 -6.27 5.49
CA MET A 133 27.09 -5.16 6.14
C MET A 133 26.36 -5.63 7.40
N ALA A 134 25.71 -6.79 7.36
CA ALA A 134 25.04 -7.36 8.53
C ALA A 134 26.04 -7.68 9.65
N ASP A 135 27.20 -8.27 9.33
CA ASP A 135 28.26 -8.56 10.30
C ASP A 135 28.82 -7.28 10.93
N THR A 136 29.08 -6.26 10.10
CA THR A 136 29.55 -4.96 10.57
C THR A 136 28.53 -4.29 11.49
N MET A 137 27.24 -4.40 11.16
CA MET A 137 26.16 -3.87 12.00
C MET A 137 26.03 -4.65 13.32
N ALA A 138 26.17 -5.97 13.29
CA ALA A 138 26.16 -6.82 14.49
C ALA A 138 27.32 -6.45 15.44
N LEU A 139 28.54 -6.38 14.93
CA LEU A 139 29.73 -5.96 15.71
C LEU A 139 29.55 -4.56 16.30
N ALA A 140 29.05 -3.61 15.51
CA ALA A 140 28.77 -2.25 16.00
C ALA A 140 27.69 -2.25 17.10
N MET A 141 26.66 -3.09 16.98
CA MET A 141 25.62 -3.23 18.00
C MET A 141 26.15 -3.86 19.29
N GLU A 142 26.99 -4.90 19.19
CA GLU A 142 27.64 -5.54 20.33
C GLU A 142 28.58 -4.56 21.05
N SER A 143 29.35 -3.75 20.32
CA SER A 143 30.21 -2.70 20.92
C SER A 143 29.41 -1.66 21.73
N ARG A 144 28.14 -1.48 21.39
CA ARG A 144 27.19 -0.59 22.10
C ARG A 144 26.40 -1.32 23.20
N ALA A 145 26.78 -2.54 23.54
CA ALA A 145 26.10 -3.41 24.51
C ALA A 145 24.62 -3.65 24.17
N PHE A 146 24.27 -3.70 22.87
CA PHE A 146 22.91 -4.01 22.46
C PHE A 146 22.52 -5.42 22.95
N GLY A 147 21.41 -5.52 23.69
CA GLY A 147 20.96 -6.78 24.30
C GLY A 147 21.42 -7.00 25.75
N SER A 148 22.27 -6.12 26.32
CA SER A 148 22.68 -6.20 27.73
C SER A 148 21.54 -5.91 28.73
N SER A 149 20.56 -5.08 28.33
CA SER A 149 19.40 -4.72 29.16
C SER A 149 18.09 -5.28 28.61
N ARG A 150 17.25 -5.84 29.50
CA ARG A 150 15.85 -6.21 29.17
C ARG A 150 14.95 -5.01 28.90
N LYS A 151 15.34 -3.80 29.31
CA LYS A 151 14.55 -2.58 29.13
C LYS A 151 15.01 -1.83 27.89
N PHE A 152 14.32 -2.07 26.77
CA PHE A 152 14.49 -1.29 25.55
C PHE A 152 13.80 0.08 25.70
N THR A 153 14.54 1.17 25.48
CA THR A 153 14.01 2.53 25.57
C THR A 153 13.99 3.16 24.18
N PHE A 154 12.81 3.59 23.73
CA PHE A 154 12.66 4.29 22.46
C PHE A 154 13.13 5.75 22.61
N ILE A 155 14.06 6.19 21.75
CA ILE A 155 14.61 7.56 21.76
C ILE A 155 13.54 8.59 21.39
N ARG A 156 12.60 8.22 20.50
CA ARG A 156 11.41 9.01 20.16
C ARG A 156 10.17 8.19 20.50
N PRO A 157 9.60 8.32 21.70
CA PRO A 157 8.33 7.69 21.98
C PRO A 157 7.24 8.41 21.17
N TYR A 158 6.49 7.66 20.34
CA TYR A 158 5.27 8.18 19.75
C TYR A 158 4.30 8.54 20.89
N ARG A 159 4.01 9.83 21.05
CA ARG A 159 3.01 10.35 21.98
C ARG A 159 1.88 10.92 21.13
N MET A 160 0.69 10.32 21.25
CA MET A 160 -0.52 10.89 20.69
C MET A 160 -0.75 12.25 21.35
N GLU A 161 -0.84 13.30 20.54
CA GLU A 161 -1.21 14.63 21.03
C GLU A 161 -2.73 14.63 21.31
N PRO A 162 -3.26 15.45 22.25
CA PRO A 162 -4.71 15.55 22.47
C PRO A 162 -5.49 15.89 21.20
N PHE A 163 -4.88 16.57 20.23
CA PHE A 163 -5.48 16.82 18.92
C PHE A 163 -5.68 15.51 18.12
N ASP A 164 -4.72 14.59 18.15
CA ASP A 164 -4.84 13.28 17.49
C ASP A 164 -6.02 12.48 18.03
N TRP A 165 -6.28 12.59 19.34
CA TRP A 165 -7.44 11.95 19.98
C TRP A 165 -8.77 12.53 19.50
N VAL A 166 -8.86 13.85 19.35
CA VAL A 166 -10.07 14.51 18.84
C VAL A 166 -10.33 14.11 17.38
N VAL A 167 -9.29 14.07 16.54
CA VAL A 167 -9.40 13.65 15.14
C VAL A 167 -9.78 12.17 15.03
N LEU A 168 -9.22 11.30 15.88
CA LEU A 168 -9.52 9.88 15.90
C LEU A 168 -10.96 9.60 16.35
N ILE A 169 -11.41 10.23 17.43
CA ILE A 169 -12.80 10.09 17.90
C ILE A 169 -13.77 10.70 16.88
N GLY A 170 -13.45 11.87 16.31
CA GLY A 170 -14.28 12.53 15.31
C GLY A 170 -14.43 11.70 14.03
N SER A 171 -13.34 11.15 13.51
CA SER A 171 -13.37 10.29 12.32
C SER A 171 -14.08 8.96 12.58
N LEU A 172 -13.88 8.32 13.73
CA LEU A 172 -14.59 7.11 14.11
C LEU A 172 -16.11 7.37 14.27
N GLY A 173 -16.47 8.48 14.90
CA GLY A 173 -17.85 8.94 15.02
C GLY A 173 -18.51 9.20 13.66
N ALA A 174 -17.80 9.88 12.76
CA ALA A 174 -18.27 10.11 11.39
C ALA A 174 -18.44 8.80 10.60
N MET A 175 -17.54 7.83 10.77
CA MET A 175 -17.64 6.52 10.13
C MET A 175 -18.86 5.74 10.64
N VAL A 176 -19.07 5.70 11.96
CA VAL A 176 -20.25 5.05 12.56
C VAL A 176 -21.54 5.76 12.14
N ALA A 177 -21.56 7.10 12.15
CA ALA A 177 -22.71 7.87 11.68
C ALA A 177 -23.03 7.58 10.21
N SER A 178 -22.02 7.50 9.34
CA SER A 178 -22.19 7.15 7.93
C SER A 178 -22.75 5.73 7.75
N ILE A 179 -22.27 4.75 8.51
CA ILE A 179 -22.78 3.36 8.48
C ILE A 179 -24.22 3.29 8.99
N VAL A 180 -24.54 3.99 10.08
CA VAL A 180 -25.91 4.02 10.63
C VAL A 180 -26.86 4.72 9.65
N LEU A 181 -26.45 5.84 9.05
CA LEU A 181 -27.26 6.55 8.07
C LEU A 181 -27.49 5.68 6.83
N LEU A 182 -26.48 4.94 6.36
CA LEU A 182 -26.63 3.96 5.29
C LEU A 182 -27.50 2.76 5.69
N ALA A 183 -27.43 2.27 6.93
CA ALA A 183 -28.24 1.15 7.41
C ALA A 183 -29.71 1.55 7.58
N VAL A 184 -29.97 2.76 8.10
CA VAL A 184 -31.30 3.35 8.22
C VAL A 184 -31.90 3.62 6.83
N PHE A 185 -31.12 4.14 5.88
CA PHE A 185 -31.58 4.32 4.50
C PHE A 185 -31.69 3.01 3.71
N ARG A 186 -30.88 1.97 3.99
CA ARG A 186 -31.00 0.62 3.39
C ARG A 186 -32.18 -0.21 3.90
N LEU A 187 -32.88 0.24 4.94
CA LEU A 187 -34.14 -0.37 5.41
C LEU A 187 -35.39 0.33 4.87
N GLY A 188 -35.23 1.40 4.08
CA GLY A 188 -36.34 2.14 3.44
C GLY A 188 -36.49 1.93 1.93
N ALA A 189 -35.73 1.00 1.33
CA ALA A 189 -35.77 0.73 -0.10
C ALA A 189 -35.48 -0.76 -0.42
N LEU A 190 -36.24 -1.64 0.22
CA LEU A 190 -36.57 -2.99 -0.28
C LEU A 190 -38.05 -3.00 -0.68
#